data_AF-A0A9D9ABZ3-F1
#
_entry.id   AF-A0A9D9ABZ3-F1
#
_cell.length_a   1.000
_cell.length_b   1.000
_cell.length_c   1.000
_cell.angle_alpha   90.00
_cell.angle_beta   90.00
_cell.angle_gamma   90.00
#
_symmetry.space_group_name_H-M   'P 1'
#
loop_
_entity.id
_entity.type
_entity.pdbx_description
1 polymer ?
#
loop_
_entity_poly.entity_id
_entity_poly.type
_entity_poly.pdbx_seq_one_letter_code
_entity_poly.pdbx_strand_id
1 'polypeptide(L)'
;MIFWVFAALATFAAGYAVLRPLLREAPGAEEPDVADYDVTVYKSQLHEVARDLDRGRITAEEAEASRVEIGRRLLAADRRRQSAVRERRSGTGSQAVAAALIAGALTLTVLLYLDQGDPANPDMPLALRQAERQLAQNAGGAGSQPVAGQDGEAGNLDDMAAQLTARLAAGDGTPADWSLLGRTEMMRGNYAQAAAAYEEALKSFPDDAALNSAYGEALVFWSNGDVSDTAAATFHKVLSLTPDDPRAHFYLGAYDRQEGRLKDALTRWVGLLNRAGPDATWAGVVRQRAEELAADMGVDLEEMLLAGAAAAPSLADTVARNSGGPTAEDMAAAANMTEEERRDMIQGMVDGLAARLADDPSDFDGWLRLIRSRMVLEDRDGAQAALDAAAAQFAAAPFPMRQLTALAQELGLDMPAPAAASTRGPSQEDVAAAQDMTAEERRDMIEGMVGGLAARLEENPDDLQGWIMLGRSYTVLGRLDDADAALARASDLAPNNPEILIDRARILRAQAGEQQTPESVALMRRVEKIAPGNIEALWFLGLDAYRNENRDVARSYFERALAALPPESPERASLEAEINRLFAETVGN
;
A
#
# COMPACT_ATOMS: atom_id res chain seq x y z
N MET A 1 -11.03 -24.50 -7.37
CA MET A 1 -11.84 -25.73 -7.16
C MET A 1 -11.02 -27.02 -7.05
N ILE A 2 -10.18 -27.38 -8.04
CA ILE A 2 -9.37 -28.63 -8.00
C ILE A 2 -8.42 -28.69 -6.79
N PHE A 3 -7.79 -27.56 -6.43
CA PHE A 3 -6.89 -27.48 -5.27
C PHE A 3 -7.59 -27.87 -3.96
N TRP A 4 -8.76 -27.30 -3.68
CA TRP A 4 -9.53 -27.60 -2.47
C TRP A 4 -9.96 -29.06 -2.38
N VAL A 5 -10.26 -29.69 -3.52
CA VAL A 5 -10.54 -31.13 -3.58
C VAL A 5 -9.30 -31.96 -3.22
N PHE A 6 -8.13 -31.60 -3.75
CA PHE A 6 -6.86 -32.26 -3.41
C PHE A 6 -6.45 -32.03 -1.95
N ALA A 7 -6.62 -30.81 -1.43
CA ALA A 7 -6.33 -30.49 -0.04
C ALA A 7 -7.24 -31.28 0.92
N ALA A 8 -8.55 -31.34 0.62
CA ALA A 8 -9.48 -32.16 1.39
C ALA A 8 -9.12 -33.66 1.36
N LEU A 9 -8.77 -34.18 0.17
CA LEU A 9 -8.31 -35.57 0.02
C LEU A 9 -7.01 -35.85 0.78
N ALA A 10 -6.04 -34.94 0.74
CA ALA A 10 -4.76 -35.08 1.42
C ALA A 10 -4.94 -35.03 2.95
N THR A 11 -5.76 -34.11 3.46
CA THR A 11 -6.10 -34.02 4.87
C THR A 11 -6.85 -35.28 5.34
N PHE A 12 -7.77 -35.80 4.53
CA PHE A 12 -8.46 -37.05 4.83
C PHE A 12 -7.50 -38.25 4.83
N ALA A 13 -6.58 -38.32 3.86
CA ALA A 13 -5.58 -39.39 3.78
C ALA A 13 -4.58 -39.34 4.94
N ALA A 14 -4.12 -38.14 5.33
CA ALA A 14 -3.25 -37.94 6.49
C ALA A 14 -3.97 -38.28 7.79
N GLY A 15 -5.20 -37.80 7.96
CA GLY A 15 -6.07 -38.14 9.09
C GLY A 15 -6.29 -39.66 9.19
N TYR A 16 -6.60 -40.32 8.07
CA TYR A 16 -6.74 -41.77 8.02
C TYR A 16 -5.44 -42.51 8.34
N ALA A 17 -4.29 -42.04 7.87
CA ALA A 17 -2.99 -42.67 8.18
C ALA A 17 -2.66 -42.62 9.69
N VAL A 18 -3.03 -41.53 10.38
CA VAL A 18 -2.88 -41.36 11.83
C VAL A 18 -3.93 -42.17 12.61
N LEU A 19 -5.18 -42.19 12.13
CA LEU A 19 -6.28 -42.94 12.76
C LEU A 19 -6.16 -44.45 12.58
N ARG A 20 -5.64 -44.93 11.44
CA ARG A 20 -5.55 -46.36 11.11
C ARG A 20 -4.83 -47.21 12.16
N PRO A 21 -3.69 -46.81 12.76
CA PRO A 21 -3.07 -47.57 13.84
C PRO A 21 -3.84 -47.51 15.17
N LEU A 22 -4.69 -46.50 15.39
CA LEU A 22 -5.55 -46.37 16.58
C LEU A 22 -6.90 -47.11 16.43
N LEU A 23 -7.38 -47.23 15.19
CA LEU A 23 -8.59 -47.97 14.79
C LEU A 23 -8.30 -49.44 14.48
N ARG A 24 -7.05 -49.79 14.21
CA ARG A 24 -6.64 -51.20 14.17
C ARG A 24 -6.67 -51.71 15.60
N GLU A 25 -7.71 -52.47 15.92
CA GLU A 25 -7.59 -53.53 16.90
C GLU A 25 -6.28 -54.26 16.58
N ALA A 26 -5.36 -54.29 17.55
CA ALA A 26 -4.22 -55.19 17.44
C ALA A 26 -4.79 -56.55 17.02
N PRO A 27 -4.18 -57.28 16.06
CA PRO A 27 -4.51 -58.68 15.87
C PRO A 27 -4.05 -59.38 17.16
N GLY A 28 -4.86 -59.26 18.20
CA GLY A 28 -4.94 -60.25 19.24
C GLY A 28 -5.25 -61.50 18.46
N ALA A 29 -4.26 -62.39 18.45
CA ALA A 29 -4.46 -63.76 18.04
C ALA A 29 -5.86 -64.19 18.48
N GLU A 30 -6.59 -64.84 17.57
CA GLU A 30 -7.66 -65.75 17.99
C GLU A 30 -7.04 -66.85 18.86
N GLU A 31 -6.53 -66.49 20.04
CA GLU A 31 -6.40 -67.41 21.13
C GLU A 31 -7.83 -67.58 21.64
N PRO A 32 -8.42 -68.78 21.52
CA PRO A 32 -9.71 -69.05 22.13
C PRO A 32 -9.61 -68.66 23.59
N ASP A 33 -10.60 -67.95 24.12
CA ASP A 33 -10.60 -67.40 25.49
C ASP A 33 -10.31 -68.50 26.52
N VAL A 34 -9.02 -68.72 26.80
CA VAL A 34 -8.50 -69.83 27.60
C VAL A 34 -9.07 -69.74 29.01
N ALA A 35 -9.34 -68.52 29.48
CA ALA A 35 -9.97 -68.28 30.76
C ALA A 35 -11.44 -68.71 30.78
N ASP A 36 -12.20 -68.50 29.70
CA ASP A 36 -13.58 -69.00 29.62
C ASP A 36 -13.64 -70.53 29.48
N TYR A 37 -12.71 -71.11 28.71
CA TYR A 37 -12.56 -72.56 28.60
C TYR A 37 -12.19 -73.19 29.95
N ASP A 38 -11.18 -72.68 30.65
CA ASP A 38 -10.72 -73.15 31.96
C ASP A 38 -11.85 -73.12 33.02
N VAL A 39 -12.66 -72.06 33.03
CA VAL A 39 -13.79 -71.92 33.97
C VAL A 39 -14.84 -73.02 33.74
N THR A 40 -15.14 -73.37 32.48
CA THR A 40 -16.07 -74.46 32.17
C THR A 40 -15.51 -75.83 32.56
N VAL A 41 -14.22 -76.07 32.33
CA VAL A 41 -13.53 -77.32 32.69
C VAL A 41 -13.51 -77.51 34.21
N TYR A 42 -13.16 -76.49 34.99
CA TYR A 42 -13.11 -76.60 36.46
C TYR A 42 -14.50 -76.83 37.09
N LYS A 43 -15.57 -76.26 36.52
CA LYS A 43 -16.95 -76.56 36.94
C LYS A 43 -17.29 -78.03 36.70
N SER A 44 -16.90 -78.58 35.55
CA SER A 44 -17.08 -80.00 35.25
C SER A 44 -16.31 -80.90 36.23
N GLN A 45 -15.08 -80.53 36.57
CA GLN A 45 -14.26 -81.29 37.55
C GLN A 45 -14.88 -81.30 38.95
N LEU A 46 -15.50 -80.21 39.40
CA LEU A 46 -16.23 -80.19 40.68
C LEU A 46 -17.43 -81.16 40.67
N HIS A 47 -18.13 -81.26 39.55
CA HIS A 47 -19.22 -82.23 39.38
C HIS A 47 -18.73 -83.69 39.29
N GLU A 48 -17.51 -83.91 38.81
CA GLU A 48 -16.88 -85.23 38.78
C GLU A 48 -16.43 -85.68 40.17
N VAL A 49 -15.76 -84.80 40.93
CA VAL A 49 -15.41 -85.05 42.35
C VAL A 49 -16.65 -85.38 43.18
N ALA A 50 -17.78 -84.69 42.94
CA ALA A 50 -19.03 -85.00 43.61
C ALA A 50 -19.57 -86.41 43.26
N ARG A 51 -19.47 -86.82 41.99
CA ARG A 51 -19.90 -88.16 41.55
C ARG A 51 -18.99 -89.28 42.04
N ASP A 52 -17.69 -89.04 42.15
CA ASP A 52 -16.75 -90.05 42.64
C ASP A 52 -16.82 -90.23 44.15
N LEU A 53 -17.17 -89.17 44.90
CA LEU A 53 -17.52 -89.28 46.32
C LEU A 53 -18.80 -90.10 46.52
N ASP A 54 -19.85 -89.83 45.74
CA ASP A 54 -21.14 -90.55 45.80
C ASP A 54 -20.99 -92.04 45.44
N ARG A 55 -20.04 -92.36 44.54
CA ARG A 55 -19.67 -93.74 44.16
C ARG A 55 -18.69 -94.41 45.11
N GLY A 56 -18.26 -93.73 46.17
CA GLY A 56 -17.31 -94.25 47.16
C GLY A 56 -15.90 -94.50 46.64
N ARG A 57 -15.50 -93.83 45.54
CA ARG A 57 -14.16 -93.99 44.93
C ARG A 57 -13.08 -93.14 45.58
N ILE A 58 -13.50 -92.08 46.27
CA ILE A 58 -12.64 -91.17 47.05
C ILE A 58 -13.27 -90.97 48.43
N THR A 59 -12.44 -90.70 49.42
CA THR A 59 -12.90 -90.41 50.79
C THR A 59 -13.45 -88.98 50.91
N ALA A 60 -14.23 -88.71 51.97
CA ALA A 60 -14.77 -87.37 52.21
C ALA A 60 -13.67 -86.31 52.40
N GLU A 61 -12.54 -86.67 53.02
CA GLU A 61 -11.39 -85.78 53.21
C GLU A 61 -10.70 -85.47 51.88
N GLU A 62 -10.50 -86.47 51.02
CA GLU A 62 -9.89 -86.28 49.68
C GLU A 62 -10.79 -85.45 48.75
N ALA A 63 -12.11 -85.63 48.85
CA ALA A 63 -13.08 -84.84 48.08
C ALA A 63 -13.08 -83.37 48.50
N GLU A 64 -13.04 -83.07 49.81
CA GLU A 64 -12.94 -81.70 50.31
C GLU A 64 -11.60 -81.04 49.93
N ALA A 65 -10.49 -81.75 50.05
CA ALA A 65 -9.18 -81.25 49.60
C ALA A 65 -9.18 -80.90 48.10
N SER A 66 -9.75 -81.78 47.27
CA SER A 66 -9.86 -81.57 45.82
C SER A 66 -10.77 -80.39 45.47
N ARG A 67 -11.90 -80.22 46.17
CA ARG A 67 -12.83 -79.10 45.99
C ARG A 67 -12.18 -77.76 46.32
N VAL A 68 -11.41 -77.70 47.40
CA VAL A 68 -10.69 -76.49 47.82
C VAL A 68 -9.65 -76.09 46.77
N GLU A 69 -8.90 -77.04 46.24
CA GLU A 69 -7.89 -76.76 45.21
C GLU A 69 -8.53 -76.32 43.88
N ILE A 70 -9.55 -77.05 43.40
CA ILE A 70 -10.28 -76.69 42.17
C ILE A 70 -10.98 -75.32 42.34
N GLY A 71 -11.57 -75.05 43.51
CA GLY A 71 -12.20 -73.77 43.83
C GLY A 71 -11.20 -72.60 43.80
N ARG A 72 -9.98 -72.80 44.33
CA ARG A 72 -8.91 -71.79 44.24
C ARG A 72 -8.49 -71.52 42.79
N ARG A 73 -8.35 -72.57 41.97
CA ARG A 73 -7.98 -72.45 40.54
C ARG A 73 -9.10 -71.77 39.73
N LEU A 74 -10.36 -72.08 40.02
CA LEU A 74 -11.53 -71.46 39.41
C LEU A 74 -11.58 -69.95 39.71
N LEU A 75 -11.36 -69.54 40.96
CA LEU A 75 -11.32 -68.12 41.34
C LEU A 75 -10.14 -67.37 40.69
N ALA A 76 -9.02 -68.06 40.43
CA ALA A 76 -7.89 -67.48 39.70
C ALA A 76 -8.17 -67.35 38.20
N ALA A 77 -8.88 -68.30 37.59
CA ALA A 77 -9.35 -68.21 36.20
C ALA A 77 -10.41 -67.11 36.02
N ASP A 78 -11.37 -66.99 36.94
CA ASP A 78 -12.41 -65.95 36.88
C ASP A 78 -11.82 -64.53 37.06
N ARG A 79 -10.83 -64.37 37.95
CA ARG A 79 -10.09 -63.10 38.06
C ARG A 79 -9.37 -62.72 36.77
N ARG A 80 -8.75 -63.68 36.08
CA ARG A 80 -8.10 -63.47 34.78
C ARG A 80 -9.11 -63.10 33.69
N ARG A 81 -10.30 -63.71 33.69
CA ARG A 81 -11.42 -63.35 32.81
C ARG A 81 -11.89 -61.91 33.06
N GLN A 82 -12.10 -61.53 34.32
CA GLN A 82 -12.56 -60.20 34.68
C GLN A 82 -11.53 -59.10 34.33
N SER A 83 -10.23 -59.37 34.49
CA SER A 83 -9.17 -58.43 34.07
C SER A 83 -9.14 -58.23 32.55
N ALA A 84 -9.29 -59.31 31.76
CA ALA A 84 -9.32 -59.23 30.30
C ALA A 84 -10.54 -58.45 29.78
N VAL A 85 -11.71 -58.61 30.39
CA VAL A 85 -12.92 -57.82 30.06
C VAL A 85 -12.74 -56.34 30.41
N ARG A 86 -12.04 -56.04 31.50
CA ARG A 86 -11.76 -54.67 31.95
C ARG A 86 -10.74 -53.97 31.04
N GLU A 87 -9.71 -54.68 30.57
CA GLU A 87 -8.76 -54.18 29.58
C GLU A 87 -9.44 -53.90 28.22
N ARG A 88 -10.30 -54.81 27.71
CA ARG A 88 -11.06 -54.58 26.48
C ARG A 88 -11.96 -53.34 26.55
N ARG A 89 -12.59 -53.06 27.71
CA ARG A 89 -13.38 -51.83 27.93
C ARG A 89 -12.54 -50.54 27.99
N SER A 90 -11.27 -50.63 28.35
CA SER A 90 -10.36 -49.47 28.37
C SER A 90 -9.85 -49.05 26.99
N GLY A 91 -9.88 -49.97 26.01
CA GLY A 91 -9.51 -49.69 24.60
C GLY A 91 -10.50 -48.78 23.86
N THR A 92 -11.77 -48.73 24.28
CA THR A 92 -12.79 -47.86 23.65
C THR A 92 -12.64 -46.39 24.09
N GLY A 93 -12.01 -46.14 25.24
CA GLY A 93 -11.79 -44.78 25.76
C GLY A 93 -10.69 -44.02 25.00
N SER A 94 -9.65 -44.70 24.52
CA SER A 94 -8.55 -44.07 23.77
C SER A 94 -8.98 -43.61 22.37
N GLN A 95 -9.90 -44.33 21.73
CA GLN A 95 -10.47 -43.95 20.43
C GLN A 95 -11.38 -42.70 20.53
N ALA A 96 -12.16 -42.58 21.60
CA ALA A 96 -12.98 -41.40 21.86
C ALA A 96 -12.12 -40.15 22.14
N VAL A 97 -11.02 -40.32 22.90
CA VAL A 97 -10.06 -39.23 23.16
C VAL A 97 -9.34 -38.81 21.87
N ALA A 98 -8.91 -39.76 21.04
CA ALA A 98 -8.29 -39.46 19.75
C ALA A 98 -9.24 -38.71 18.80
N ALA A 99 -10.51 -39.13 18.72
CA ALA A 99 -11.52 -38.44 17.92
C ALA A 99 -11.81 -37.01 18.44
N ALA A 100 -11.88 -36.83 19.76
CA ALA A 100 -12.07 -35.53 20.38
C ALA A 100 -10.89 -34.57 20.13
N LEU A 101 -9.65 -35.07 20.20
CA LEU A 101 -8.45 -34.27 19.90
C LEU A 101 -8.39 -33.82 18.43
N ILE A 102 -8.79 -34.69 17.49
CA ILE A 102 -8.83 -34.36 16.06
C ILE A 102 -9.93 -33.34 15.76
N ALA A 103 -11.13 -33.53 16.31
CA ALA A 103 -12.21 -32.56 16.18
C ALA A 103 -11.81 -31.21 16.78
N GLY A 104 -11.14 -31.22 17.93
CA GLY A 104 -10.58 -30.01 18.55
C GLY A 104 -9.54 -29.34 17.65
N ALA A 105 -8.60 -30.08 17.07
CA ALA A 105 -7.57 -29.55 16.18
C ALA A 105 -8.18 -28.92 14.92
N LEU A 106 -9.14 -29.59 14.26
CA LEU A 106 -9.82 -29.04 13.08
C LEU A 106 -10.61 -27.78 13.41
N THR A 107 -11.33 -27.78 14.53
CA THR A 107 -12.11 -26.62 14.98
C THR A 107 -11.18 -25.45 15.30
N LEU A 108 -10.08 -25.70 16.00
CA LEU A 108 -9.07 -24.70 16.30
C LEU A 108 -8.42 -24.14 15.03
N THR A 109 -8.16 -24.98 14.03
CA THR A 109 -7.59 -24.56 12.74
C THR A 109 -8.54 -23.62 12.00
N VAL A 110 -9.84 -23.93 11.99
CA VAL A 110 -10.86 -23.06 11.39
C VAL A 110 -10.98 -21.74 12.16
N LEU A 111 -10.99 -21.78 13.49
CA LEU A 111 -11.05 -20.57 14.32
C LEU A 111 -9.83 -19.67 14.12
N LEU A 112 -8.62 -20.25 14.09
CA LEU A 112 -7.39 -19.50 13.81
C LEU A 112 -7.39 -18.92 12.38
N TYR A 113 -7.94 -19.63 11.40
CA TYR A 113 -8.06 -19.09 10.04
C TYR A 113 -9.10 -17.96 9.95
N LEU A 114 -10.18 -18.01 10.73
CA LEU A 114 -11.16 -16.92 10.77
C LEU A 114 -10.65 -15.69 11.54
N ASP A 115 -9.72 -15.89 12.48
CA ASP A 115 -9.09 -14.83 13.28
C ASP A 115 -7.92 -14.16 12.55
N GLN A 116 -7.03 -14.95 11.93
CA GLN A 116 -5.79 -14.46 11.29
C GLN A 116 -5.86 -14.43 9.76
N GLY A 117 -6.77 -15.18 9.17
CA GLY A 117 -6.93 -15.25 7.72
C GLY A 117 -7.86 -14.16 7.21
N ASP A 118 -7.77 -13.91 5.90
CA ASP A 118 -8.66 -13.00 5.20
C ASP A 118 -9.60 -13.81 4.28
N PRO A 119 -10.75 -14.29 4.79
CA PRO A 119 -11.67 -15.13 4.02
C PRO A 119 -12.37 -14.38 2.89
N ALA A 120 -12.28 -13.04 2.88
CA ALA A 120 -12.86 -12.18 1.84
C ALA A 120 -11.91 -11.98 0.64
N ASN A 121 -10.63 -12.33 0.79
CA ASN A 121 -9.65 -12.18 -0.28
C ASN A 121 -9.76 -13.34 -1.31
N PRO A 122 -10.11 -13.05 -2.58
CA PRO A 122 -10.17 -14.09 -3.60
C PRO A 122 -8.78 -14.66 -3.90
N ASP A 123 -8.76 -15.97 -4.19
CA ASP A 123 -7.54 -16.75 -4.46
C ASP A 123 -6.74 -16.11 -5.62
N MET A 124 -5.54 -15.58 -5.34
CA MET A 124 -4.70 -15.01 -6.40
C MET A 124 -4.19 -16.11 -7.36
N PRO A 125 -4.31 -15.92 -8.69
CA PRO A 125 -3.77 -16.85 -9.68
C PRO A 125 -2.29 -17.16 -9.40
N LEU A 126 -1.89 -18.43 -9.58
CA LEU A 126 -0.53 -18.89 -9.28
C LEU A 126 0.55 -18.02 -9.96
N ALA A 127 0.27 -17.51 -11.16
CA ALA A 127 1.15 -16.62 -11.91
C ALA A 127 1.42 -15.29 -11.18
N LEU A 128 0.41 -14.69 -10.54
CA LEU A 128 0.56 -13.48 -9.73
C LEU A 128 1.39 -13.74 -8.47
N ARG A 129 1.15 -14.86 -7.78
CA ARG A 129 1.96 -15.28 -6.62
C ARG A 129 3.40 -15.62 -6.99
N GLN A 130 3.62 -16.18 -8.18
CA GLN A 130 4.95 -16.50 -8.68
C GLN A 130 5.70 -15.25 -9.11
N ALA A 131 5.02 -14.29 -9.75
CA ALA A 131 5.59 -12.98 -10.05
C ALA A 131 5.96 -12.25 -8.76
N GLU A 132 5.07 -12.23 -7.76
CA GLU A 132 5.30 -11.61 -6.45
C GLU A 132 6.43 -12.31 -5.66
N ARG A 133 6.53 -13.65 -5.72
CA ARG A 133 7.64 -14.39 -5.12
C ARG A 133 8.96 -14.23 -5.86
N GLN A 134 8.96 -14.17 -7.19
CA GLN A 134 10.17 -13.87 -7.97
C GLN A 134 10.64 -12.43 -7.67
N LEU A 135 9.71 -11.50 -7.49
CA LEU A 135 9.99 -10.14 -7.06
C LEU A 135 10.49 -10.09 -5.61
N ALA A 136 9.91 -10.84 -4.67
CA ALA A 136 10.40 -10.93 -3.28
C ALA A 136 11.74 -11.67 -3.17
N GLN A 137 12.06 -12.59 -4.09
CA GLN A 137 13.37 -13.24 -4.17
C GLN A 137 14.42 -12.33 -4.82
N ASN A 138 14.01 -11.44 -5.72
CA ASN A 138 14.88 -10.42 -6.32
C ASN A 138 15.03 -9.17 -5.44
N ALA A 139 14.04 -8.87 -4.59
CA ALA A 139 14.04 -7.77 -3.62
C ALA A 139 14.53 -8.20 -2.22
N GLY A 140 14.51 -9.50 -1.94
CA GLY A 140 14.84 -10.09 -0.64
C GLY A 140 15.90 -11.18 -0.78
N GLY A 141 17.09 -10.81 -1.27
CA GLY A 141 18.31 -11.61 -1.13
C GLY A 141 18.85 -11.58 0.30
N ALA A 142 18.09 -12.09 1.28
CA ALA A 142 18.63 -12.38 2.61
C ALA A 142 19.53 -13.62 2.53
N GLY A 143 20.79 -13.40 2.16
CA GLY A 143 21.81 -14.46 2.10
C GLY A 143 23.23 -14.01 1.72
N SER A 144 23.42 -12.81 1.18
CA SER A 144 24.78 -12.34 0.89
C SER A 144 24.87 -10.82 0.78
N GLN A 145 25.44 -10.23 1.84
CA GLN A 145 26.09 -8.92 1.97
C GLN A 145 25.31 -7.65 1.56
N PRO A 146 25.16 -6.67 2.48
CA PRO A 146 24.52 -5.41 2.16
C PRO A 146 25.45 -4.58 1.26
N VAL A 147 25.00 -4.25 0.06
CA VAL A 147 25.52 -3.08 -0.66
C VAL A 147 24.70 -1.89 -0.18
N ALA A 148 25.36 -1.02 0.56
CA ALA A 148 24.80 0.27 0.95
C ALA A 148 24.63 1.16 -0.29
N GLY A 149 23.44 1.75 -0.45
CA GLY A 149 23.22 2.89 -1.34
C GLY A 149 21.83 2.96 -1.98
N GLN A 150 21.18 4.11 -1.74
CA GLN A 150 20.31 4.87 -2.66
C GLN A 150 18.83 4.49 -2.81
N ASP A 151 17.96 5.48 -2.56
CA ASP A 151 16.93 6.01 -3.48
C ASP A 151 15.98 5.00 -4.17
N GLY A 152 15.79 3.83 -3.58
CA GLY A 152 15.33 2.65 -4.29
C GLY A 152 13.83 2.50 -4.52
N GLU A 153 12.94 3.29 -3.91
CA GLU A 153 11.49 3.07 -4.11
C GLU A 153 10.95 3.76 -5.37
N ALA A 154 11.34 5.02 -5.63
CA ALA A 154 10.91 5.74 -6.83
C ALA A 154 11.56 5.18 -8.11
N GLY A 155 12.86 4.85 -8.05
CA GLY A 155 13.58 4.22 -9.16
C GLY A 155 13.03 2.84 -9.53
N ASN A 156 12.61 2.04 -8.52
CA ASN A 156 12.05 0.72 -8.75
C ASN A 156 10.65 0.80 -9.41
N LEU A 157 9.82 1.78 -9.05
CA LEU A 157 8.51 1.96 -9.69
C LEU A 157 8.64 2.47 -11.13
N ASP A 158 9.57 3.39 -11.40
CA ASP A 158 9.86 3.87 -12.75
C ASP A 158 10.37 2.74 -13.66
N ASP A 159 11.32 1.94 -13.17
CA ASP A 159 11.86 0.78 -13.88
C ASP A 159 10.78 -0.29 -14.09
N MET A 160 9.93 -0.53 -13.10
CA MET A 160 8.83 -1.48 -13.17
C MET A 160 7.82 -1.08 -14.25
N ALA A 161 7.41 0.18 -14.27
CA ALA A 161 6.49 0.70 -15.28
C ALA A 161 7.09 0.59 -16.69
N ALA A 162 8.39 0.93 -16.85
CA ALA A 162 9.10 0.81 -18.12
C ALA A 162 9.17 -0.66 -18.60
N GLN A 163 9.49 -1.60 -17.71
CA GLN A 163 9.56 -3.03 -18.04
C GLN A 163 8.18 -3.61 -18.41
N LEU A 164 7.14 -3.26 -17.67
CA LEU A 164 5.77 -3.69 -17.97
C LEU A 164 5.31 -3.13 -19.33
N THR A 165 5.54 -1.85 -19.57
CA THR A 165 5.23 -1.19 -20.84
C THR A 165 5.96 -1.85 -22.00
N ALA A 166 7.25 -2.13 -21.86
CA ALA A 166 8.05 -2.78 -22.89
C ALA A 166 7.55 -4.20 -23.19
N ARG A 167 7.21 -5.00 -22.17
CA ARG A 167 6.67 -6.36 -22.33
C ARG A 167 5.31 -6.35 -23.03
N LEU A 168 4.42 -5.44 -22.62
CA LEU A 168 3.11 -5.26 -23.23
C LEU A 168 3.24 -4.82 -24.70
N ALA A 169 4.16 -3.90 -25.01
CA ALA A 169 4.44 -3.45 -26.37
C ALA A 169 5.05 -4.54 -27.26
N ALA A 170 5.85 -5.44 -26.70
CA ALA A 170 6.42 -6.59 -27.41
C ALA A 170 5.40 -7.70 -27.71
N GLY A 171 4.18 -7.62 -27.15
CA GLY A 171 3.15 -8.66 -27.28
C GLY A 171 3.33 -9.85 -26.34
N ASP A 172 4.33 -9.80 -25.44
CA ASP A 172 4.61 -10.81 -24.42
C ASP A 172 3.80 -10.58 -23.13
N GLY A 173 2.98 -9.51 -23.10
CA GLY A 173 2.18 -9.11 -21.96
C GLY A 173 0.87 -9.87 -21.82
N THR A 174 0.41 -10.02 -20.58
CA THR A 174 -0.87 -10.63 -20.22
C THR A 174 -1.89 -9.56 -19.77
N PRO A 175 -3.19 -9.88 -19.75
CA PRO A 175 -4.19 -9.00 -19.15
C PRO A 175 -3.90 -8.64 -17.68
N ALA A 176 -3.16 -9.49 -16.94
CA ALA A 176 -2.74 -9.18 -15.58
C ALA A 176 -1.59 -8.16 -15.51
N ASP A 177 -0.72 -8.12 -16.53
CA ASP A 177 0.34 -7.11 -16.62
C ASP A 177 -0.25 -5.71 -16.84
N TRP A 178 -1.40 -5.58 -17.54
CA TRP A 178 -2.14 -4.32 -17.65
C TRP A 178 -2.66 -3.84 -16.28
N SER A 179 -3.24 -4.73 -15.47
CA SER A 179 -3.68 -4.38 -14.11
C SER A 179 -2.51 -3.96 -13.21
N LEU A 180 -1.37 -4.64 -13.36
CA LEU A 180 -0.16 -4.34 -12.59
C LEU A 180 0.43 -2.99 -13.01
N LEU A 181 0.52 -2.72 -14.31
CA LEU A 181 0.94 -1.43 -14.84
C LEU A 181 0.03 -0.31 -14.33
N GLY A 182 -1.29 -0.51 -14.34
CA GLY A 182 -2.23 0.46 -13.79
C GLY A 182 -1.95 0.80 -12.33
N ARG A 183 -1.65 -0.20 -11.50
CA ARG A 183 -1.29 0.03 -10.08
C ARG A 183 0.05 0.73 -9.93
N THR A 184 1.05 0.35 -10.72
CA THR A 184 2.36 0.99 -10.70
C THR A 184 2.24 2.46 -11.09
N GLU A 185 1.48 2.78 -12.14
CA GLU A 185 1.26 4.17 -12.56
C GLU A 185 0.43 4.97 -11.54
N MET A 186 -0.52 4.35 -10.82
CA MET A 186 -1.19 4.99 -9.68
C MET A 186 -0.19 5.42 -8.61
N MET A 187 0.73 4.53 -8.22
CA MET A 187 1.74 4.83 -7.20
C MET A 187 2.74 5.89 -7.66
N ARG A 188 3.00 5.97 -8.97
CA ARG A 188 3.84 7.01 -9.59
C ARG A 188 3.14 8.36 -9.75
N GLY A 189 1.84 8.44 -9.46
CA GLY A 189 1.02 9.65 -9.67
C GLY A 189 0.60 9.88 -11.14
N ASN A 190 0.86 8.92 -12.02
CA ASN A 190 0.57 8.97 -13.46
C ASN A 190 -0.86 8.49 -13.74
N TYR A 191 -1.85 9.22 -13.24
CA TYR A 191 -3.24 8.75 -13.17
C TYR A 191 -3.90 8.50 -14.53
N ALA A 192 -3.53 9.29 -15.56
CA ALA A 192 -4.03 9.09 -16.92
C ALA A 192 -3.55 7.75 -17.50
N GLN A 193 -2.26 7.44 -17.31
CA GLN A 193 -1.65 6.19 -17.75
C GLN A 193 -2.21 5.00 -16.95
N ALA A 194 -2.45 5.21 -15.65
CA ALA A 194 -3.10 4.21 -14.80
C ALA A 194 -4.50 3.85 -15.29
N ALA A 195 -5.34 4.86 -15.56
CA ALA A 195 -6.69 4.65 -16.08
C ALA A 195 -6.68 3.90 -17.41
N ALA A 196 -5.80 4.28 -18.35
CA ALA A 196 -5.65 3.59 -19.63
C ALA A 196 -5.22 2.12 -19.47
N ALA A 197 -4.27 1.85 -18.58
CA ALA A 197 -3.81 0.48 -18.33
C ALA A 197 -4.91 -0.38 -17.68
N TYR A 198 -5.68 0.16 -16.74
CA TYR A 198 -6.83 -0.55 -16.17
C TYR A 198 -7.94 -0.80 -17.20
N GLU A 199 -8.20 0.16 -18.09
CA GLU A 199 -9.15 -0.01 -19.19
C GLU A 199 -8.76 -1.17 -20.10
N GLU A 200 -7.48 -1.31 -20.45
CA GLU A 200 -6.98 -2.47 -21.22
C GLU A 200 -7.18 -3.79 -20.47
N ALA A 201 -6.92 -3.84 -19.16
CA ALA A 201 -7.16 -5.02 -18.35
C ALA A 201 -8.66 -5.40 -18.32
N LEU A 202 -9.55 -4.42 -18.24
CA LEU A 202 -11.01 -4.61 -18.19
C LEU A 202 -11.57 -5.21 -19.49
N LYS A 203 -10.87 -5.10 -20.63
CA LYS A 203 -11.29 -5.81 -21.86
C LYS A 203 -11.32 -7.31 -21.69
N SER A 204 -10.43 -7.86 -20.85
CA SER A 204 -10.37 -9.29 -20.56
C SER A 204 -11.17 -9.67 -19.31
N PHE A 205 -11.29 -8.74 -18.35
CA PHE A 205 -11.97 -8.95 -17.08
C PHE A 205 -13.07 -7.90 -16.83
N PRO A 206 -14.10 -7.82 -17.69
CA PRO A 206 -15.05 -6.72 -17.64
C PRO A 206 -15.83 -6.65 -16.32
N ASP A 207 -16.08 -7.78 -15.67
CA ASP A 207 -16.89 -7.88 -14.46
C ASP A 207 -16.05 -8.16 -13.20
N ASP A 208 -14.74 -7.88 -13.26
CA ASP A 208 -13.89 -7.88 -12.06
C ASP A 208 -14.16 -6.61 -11.24
N ALA A 209 -14.83 -6.77 -10.09
CA ALA A 209 -15.23 -5.66 -9.24
C ALA A 209 -14.03 -4.87 -8.70
N ALA A 210 -12.93 -5.55 -8.32
CA ALA A 210 -11.75 -4.89 -7.78
C ALA A 210 -11.04 -4.05 -8.85
N LEU A 211 -10.98 -4.57 -10.08
CA LEU A 211 -10.39 -3.87 -11.22
C LEU A 211 -11.25 -2.67 -11.65
N ASN A 212 -12.58 -2.81 -11.71
CA ASN A 212 -13.48 -1.68 -11.96
C ASN A 212 -13.36 -0.62 -10.85
N SER A 213 -13.22 -1.05 -9.59
CA SER A 213 -13.03 -0.16 -8.44
C SER A 213 -11.70 0.62 -8.52
N ALA A 214 -10.61 -0.01 -8.96
CA ALA A 214 -9.32 0.64 -9.18
C ALA A 214 -9.33 1.59 -10.41
N TYR A 215 -10.01 1.19 -11.48
CA TYR A 215 -10.21 2.03 -12.66
C TYR A 215 -10.99 3.31 -12.33
N GLY A 216 -12.11 3.18 -11.60
CA GLY A 216 -12.89 4.32 -11.15
C GLY A 216 -12.08 5.30 -10.31
N GLU A 217 -11.22 4.81 -9.41
CA GLU A 217 -10.31 5.65 -8.62
C GLU A 217 -9.28 6.37 -9.49
N ALA A 218 -8.65 5.68 -10.43
CA ALA A 218 -7.71 6.29 -11.36
C ALA A 218 -8.36 7.45 -12.15
N LEU A 219 -9.63 7.29 -12.58
CA LEU A 219 -10.38 8.36 -13.25
C LEU A 219 -10.62 9.57 -12.35
N VAL A 220 -10.90 9.36 -11.05
CA VAL A 220 -11.09 10.45 -10.08
C VAL A 220 -9.78 11.21 -9.88
N PHE A 221 -8.67 10.50 -9.67
CA PHE A 221 -7.36 11.16 -9.51
C PHE A 221 -6.90 11.86 -10.79
N TRP A 222 -7.17 11.27 -11.97
CA TRP A 222 -6.90 11.92 -13.25
C TRP A 222 -7.70 13.21 -13.43
N SER A 223 -8.92 13.26 -12.87
CA SER A 223 -9.78 14.45 -12.84
C SER A 223 -9.48 15.35 -11.62
N ASN A 224 -8.29 15.26 -11.04
CA ASN A 224 -7.84 16.06 -9.89
C ASN A 224 -8.78 15.97 -8.66
N GLY A 225 -9.36 14.79 -8.43
CA GLY A 225 -10.27 14.52 -7.31
C GLY A 225 -11.75 14.69 -7.65
N ASP A 226 -12.09 15.18 -8.83
CA ASP A 226 -13.48 15.27 -9.26
C ASP A 226 -14.04 13.91 -9.71
N VAL A 227 -15.24 13.57 -9.26
CA VAL A 227 -15.89 12.31 -9.67
C VAL A 227 -16.72 12.58 -10.92
N SER A 228 -16.14 12.33 -12.09
CA SER A 228 -16.84 12.47 -13.37
C SER A 228 -18.01 11.48 -13.50
N ASP A 229 -18.95 11.75 -14.42
CA ASP A 229 -20.04 10.83 -14.75
C ASP A 229 -19.54 9.44 -15.14
N THR A 230 -18.40 9.36 -15.83
CA THR A 230 -17.76 8.09 -16.20
C THR A 230 -17.27 7.33 -14.96
N ALA A 231 -16.65 8.03 -14.01
CA ALA A 231 -16.21 7.43 -12.75
C ALA A 231 -17.42 6.97 -11.92
N ALA A 232 -18.47 7.79 -11.82
CA ALA A 232 -19.71 7.45 -11.13
C ALA A 232 -20.39 6.21 -11.75
N ALA A 233 -20.49 6.13 -13.08
CA ALA A 233 -21.02 4.95 -13.77
C ALA A 233 -20.18 3.70 -13.47
N THR A 234 -18.86 3.83 -13.42
CA THR A 234 -17.94 2.75 -13.05
C THR A 234 -18.20 2.28 -11.62
N PHE A 235 -18.34 3.20 -10.65
CA PHE A 235 -18.64 2.83 -9.26
C PHE A 235 -20.05 2.24 -9.10
N HIS A 236 -21.04 2.69 -9.88
CA HIS A 236 -22.34 2.02 -9.93
C HIS A 236 -22.24 0.58 -10.44
N LYS A 237 -21.39 0.32 -11.44
CA LYS A 237 -21.08 -1.03 -11.88
C LYS A 237 -20.44 -1.85 -10.76
N VAL A 238 -19.47 -1.28 -10.03
CA VAL A 238 -18.87 -1.94 -8.85
C VAL A 238 -19.95 -2.32 -7.85
N LEU A 239 -20.86 -1.42 -7.48
CA LEU A 239 -21.95 -1.73 -6.54
C LEU A 239 -22.95 -2.76 -7.07
N SER A 240 -23.09 -2.92 -8.39
CA SER A 240 -23.90 -4.01 -8.96
C SER A 240 -23.27 -5.39 -8.80
N LEU A 241 -21.94 -5.44 -8.66
CA LEU A 241 -21.15 -6.67 -8.46
C LEU A 241 -20.89 -6.94 -6.98
N THR A 242 -20.51 -5.89 -6.25
CA THR A 242 -20.17 -5.88 -4.82
C THR A 242 -20.96 -4.77 -4.13
N PRO A 243 -22.18 -5.04 -3.64
CA PRO A 243 -23.07 -4.03 -3.07
C PRO A 243 -22.52 -3.27 -1.86
N ASP A 244 -21.53 -3.83 -1.17
CA ASP A 244 -20.93 -3.26 0.04
C ASP A 244 -19.51 -2.70 -0.19
N ASP A 245 -19.09 -2.49 -1.44
CA ASP A 245 -17.74 -1.96 -1.73
C ASP A 245 -17.53 -0.56 -1.12
N PRO A 246 -16.56 -0.41 -0.19
CA PRO A 246 -16.40 0.83 0.56
C PRO A 246 -15.89 1.98 -0.33
N ARG A 247 -15.03 1.69 -1.31
CA ARG A 247 -14.47 2.68 -2.22
C ARG A 247 -15.55 3.27 -3.13
N ALA A 248 -16.39 2.41 -3.71
CA ALA A 248 -17.50 2.83 -4.56
C ALA A 248 -18.54 3.66 -3.78
N HIS A 249 -18.87 3.26 -2.55
CA HIS A 249 -19.73 4.08 -1.69
C HIS A 249 -19.11 5.44 -1.35
N PHE A 250 -17.80 5.49 -1.07
CA PHE A 250 -17.11 6.74 -0.78
C PHE A 250 -17.17 7.72 -1.97
N TYR A 251 -16.73 7.30 -3.16
CA TYR A 251 -16.69 8.17 -4.33
C TYR A 251 -18.08 8.51 -4.88
N LEU A 252 -19.07 7.62 -4.80
CA LEU A 252 -20.45 7.98 -5.16
C LEU A 252 -21.05 9.00 -4.20
N GLY A 253 -20.62 9.02 -2.93
CA GLY A 253 -21.03 10.06 -1.99
C GLY A 253 -20.38 11.41 -2.34
N ALA A 254 -19.12 11.39 -2.78
CA ALA A 254 -18.44 12.57 -3.29
C ALA A 254 -19.12 13.11 -4.57
N TYR A 255 -19.53 12.23 -5.48
CA TYR A 255 -20.33 12.58 -6.66
C TYR A 255 -21.69 13.18 -6.29
N ASP A 256 -22.43 12.55 -5.37
CA ASP A 256 -23.71 13.06 -4.88
C ASP A 256 -23.54 14.46 -4.27
N ARG A 257 -22.44 14.73 -3.56
CA ARG A 257 -22.12 16.06 -3.02
C ARG A 257 -21.82 17.08 -4.11
N GLN A 258 -21.03 16.72 -5.12
CA GLN A 258 -20.69 17.60 -6.25
C GLN A 258 -21.94 18.05 -7.02
N GLU A 259 -22.89 17.13 -7.18
CA GLU A 259 -24.18 17.38 -7.83
C GLU A 259 -25.21 18.11 -6.93
N GLY A 260 -24.81 18.51 -5.72
CA GLY A 260 -25.68 19.20 -4.76
C GLY A 260 -26.71 18.29 -4.07
N ARG A 261 -26.64 16.97 -4.26
CA ARG A 261 -27.47 15.97 -3.56
C ARG A 261 -26.91 15.67 -2.16
N LEU A 262 -26.78 16.72 -1.36
CA LEU A 262 -26.10 16.68 -0.06
C LEU A 262 -26.69 15.63 0.91
N LYS A 263 -28.01 15.47 0.92
CA LYS A 263 -28.69 14.47 1.76
C LYS A 263 -28.34 13.03 1.35
N ASP A 264 -28.25 12.76 0.05
CA ASP A 264 -27.95 11.43 -0.47
C ASP A 264 -26.49 11.09 -0.19
N ALA A 265 -25.59 12.06 -0.39
CA ALA A 265 -24.17 11.94 -0.05
C ALA A 265 -23.95 11.61 1.43
N LEU A 266 -24.56 12.39 2.33
CA LEU A 266 -24.45 12.17 3.78
C LEU A 266 -25.04 10.82 4.18
N THR A 267 -26.23 10.47 3.66
CA THR A 267 -26.86 9.16 3.93
C THR A 267 -25.96 8.01 3.48
N ARG A 268 -25.30 8.14 2.34
CA ARG A 268 -24.38 7.12 1.81
C ARG A 268 -23.14 6.95 2.69
N TRP A 269 -22.50 8.05 3.11
CA TRP A 269 -21.33 7.99 3.98
C TRP A 269 -21.67 7.51 5.39
N VAL A 270 -22.80 7.95 5.96
CA VAL A 270 -23.31 7.41 7.25
C VAL A 270 -23.59 5.91 7.13
N GLY A 271 -24.24 5.47 6.05
CA GLY A 271 -24.49 4.05 5.80
C GLY A 271 -23.20 3.24 5.64
N LEU A 272 -22.15 3.82 5.06
CA LEU A 272 -20.82 3.21 4.96
C LEU A 272 -20.14 3.12 6.34
N LEU A 273 -20.14 4.19 7.12
CA LEU A 273 -19.59 4.22 8.49
C LEU A 273 -20.32 3.25 9.42
N ASN A 274 -21.63 3.10 9.28
CA ASN A 274 -22.44 2.16 10.06
C ASN A 274 -22.10 0.69 9.80
N ARG A 275 -21.41 0.38 8.69
CA ARG A 275 -20.93 -0.96 8.35
C ARG A 275 -19.42 -1.12 8.59
N ALA A 276 -18.72 -0.06 9.02
CA ALA A 276 -17.29 -0.10 9.27
C ALA A 276 -16.97 -0.99 10.48
N GLY A 277 -16.04 -1.92 10.31
CA GLY A 277 -15.43 -2.65 11.42
C GLY A 277 -14.40 -1.79 12.18
N PRO A 278 -13.95 -2.23 13.37
CA PRO A 278 -12.95 -1.53 14.17
C PRO A 278 -11.58 -1.38 13.47
N ASP A 279 -11.29 -2.24 12.49
CA ASP A 279 -10.05 -2.26 11.72
C ASP A 279 -10.17 -1.55 10.35
N ALA A 280 -11.30 -0.90 10.08
CA ALA A 280 -11.52 -0.18 8.83
C ALA A 280 -10.62 1.07 8.75
N THR A 281 -9.43 0.92 8.19
CA THR A 281 -8.44 2.01 8.04
C THR A 281 -8.98 3.22 7.25
N TRP A 282 -9.91 2.98 6.32
CA TRP A 282 -10.57 4.01 5.52
C TRP A 282 -11.62 4.83 6.31
N ALA A 283 -12.12 4.32 7.45
CA ALA A 283 -13.26 4.90 8.15
C ALA A 283 -13.01 6.33 8.63
N GLY A 284 -11.78 6.63 9.07
CA GLY A 284 -11.41 7.97 9.52
C GLY A 284 -11.58 9.04 8.43
N VAL A 285 -11.20 8.73 7.19
CA VAL A 285 -11.35 9.65 6.04
C VAL A 285 -12.82 9.86 5.70
N VAL A 286 -13.62 8.78 5.68
CA VAL A 286 -15.06 8.88 5.41
C VAL A 286 -15.76 9.68 6.50
N ARG A 287 -15.40 9.46 7.77
CA ARG A 287 -15.95 10.18 8.91
C ARG A 287 -15.69 11.68 8.79
N GLN A 288 -14.46 12.08 8.52
CA GLN A 288 -14.12 13.50 8.32
C GLN A 288 -15.00 14.14 7.23
N ARG A 289 -15.17 13.48 6.08
CA ARG A 289 -16.02 14.00 4.99
C ARG A 289 -17.50 14.10 5.39
N ALA A 290 -17.99 13.11 6.13
CA ALA A 290 -19.35 13.12 6.64
C ALA A 290 -19.57 14.24 7.68
N GLU A 291 -18.59 14.49 8.56
CA GLU A 291 -18.62 15.58 9.54
C GLU A 291 -18.65 16.95 8.86
N GLU A 292 -17.77 17.18 7.88
CA GLU A 292 -17.73 18.42 7.07
C GLU A 292 -19.11 18.69 6.45
N LEU A 293 -19.70 17.68 5.79
CA LEU A 293 -20.99 17.81 5.13
C LEU A 293 -22.16 17.96 6.12
N ALA A 294 -22.14 17.24 7.24
CA ALA A 294 -23.14 17.35 8.29
C ALA A 294 -23.15 18.76 8.90
N ALA A 295 -21.97 19.33 9.15
CA ALA A 295 -21.80 20.70 9.62
C ALA A 295 -22.37 21.72 8.62
N ASP A 296 -22.06 21.58 7.33
CA ASP A 296 -22.61 22.43 6.25
C ASP A 296 -24.14 22.36 6.18
N MET A 297 -24.71 21.20 6.51
CA MET A 297 -26.16 20.96 6.54
C MET A 297 -26.82 21.36 7.87
N GLY A 298 -26.05 21.70 8.90
CA GLY A 298 -26.54 22.00 10.25
C GLY A 298 -27.16 20.80 10.95
N VAL A 299 -26.68 19.58 10.68
CA VAL A 299 -27.12 18.34 11.33
C VAL A 299 -25.97 17.72 12.13
N ASP A 300 -26.29 17.01 13.21
CA ASP A 300 -25.30 16.30 14.02
C ASP A 300 -25.05 14.91 13.43
N LEU A 301 -23.80 14.62 13.06
CA LEU A 301 -23.42 13.32 12.51
C LEU A 301 -23.60 12.21 13.55
N GLU A 302 -23.31 12.47 14.83
CA GLU A 302 -23.33 11.45 15.87
C GLU A 302 -24.75 10.94 16.14
N GLU A 303 -25.77 11.78 15.95
CA GLU A 303 -27.18 11.37 16.05
C GLU A 303 -27.60 10.43 14.90
N MET A 304 -26.86 10.42 13.79
CA MET A 304 -27.14 9.59 12.62
C MET A 304 -26.38 8.26 12.62
N LEU A 305 -25.32 8.15 13.42
CA LEU A 305 -24.49 6.94 13.54
C LEU A 305 -25.14 5.92 14.48
N LEU A 306 -25.04 4.63 14.13
CA LEU A 306 -25.40 3.54 15.04
C LEU A 306 -24.32 3.39 16.11
N ALA A 307 -24.68 2.92 17.31
CA ALA A 307 -23.75 2.81 18.45
C ALA A 307 -22.45 2.02 18.14
N GLY A 308 -22.47 1.07 17.19
CA GLY A 308 -21.27 0.36 16.72
C GLY A 308 -20.38 1.16 15.77
N ALA A 309 -20.94 2.13 15.06
CA ALA A 309 -20.23 3.01 14.12
C ALA A 309 -19.43 4.11 14.83
N ALA A 310 -19.83 4.46 16.07
CA ALA A 310 -19.07 5.34 16.94
C ALA A 310 -17.68 4.76 17.29
N ALA A 311 -17.53 3.43 17.27
CA ALA A 311 -16.27 2.74 17.51
C ALA A 311 -15.34 2.68 16.28
N ALA A 312 -15.79 3.14 15.10
CA ALA A 312 -14.92 3.24 13.93
C ALA A 312 -13.77 4.24 14.21
N PRO A 313 -12.54 3.95 13.74
CA PRO A 313 -11.39 4.79 14.03
C PRO A 313 -11.56 6.19 13.45
N SER A 314 -11.24 7.21 14.25
CA SER A 314 -11.11 8.58 13.74
C SER A 314 -9.91 8.69 12.81
N LEU A 315 -9.80 9.79 12.05
CA LEU A 315 -8.59 10.05 11.28
C LEU A 315 -7.34 10.06 12.17
N ALA A 316 -7.46 10.62 13.39
CA ALA A 316 -6.38 10.61 14.37
C ALA A 316 -6.00 9.19 14.82
N ASP A 317 -6.98 8.30 15.03
CA ASP A 317 -6.72 6.90 15.38
C ASP A 317 -6.05 6.12 14.24
N THR A 318 -6.52 6.32 12.99
CA THR A 318 -5.91 5.71 11.81
C THR A 318 -4.46 6.17 11.62
N VAL A 319 -4.22 7.48 11.74
CA VAL A 319 -2.87 8.06 11.65
C VAL A 319 -1.99 7.54 12.80
N ALA A 320 -2.51 7.51 14.03
CA ALA A 320 -1.77 6.98 15.17
C ALA A 320 -1.41 5.50 14.99
N ARG A 321 -2.33 4.65 14.54
CA ARG A 321 -2.05 3.22 14.28
C ARG A 321 -1.00 3.03 13.18
N ASN A 322 -1.11 3.78 12.09
CA ASN A 322 -0.17 3.67 10.96
C ASN A 322 1.22 4.25 11.29
N SER A 323 1.29 5.25 12.17
CA SER A 323 2.53 5.91 12.59
C SER A 323 3.08 5.40 13.93
N GLY A 324 2.61 4.25 14.43
CA GLY A 324 3.06 3.66 15.70
C GLY A 324 2.91 4.60 16.91
N GLY A 325 1.86 5.43 16.92
CA GLY A 325 1.46 6.31 18.01
C GLY A 325 0.48 5.65 18.99
N PRO A 326 0.38 6.16 20.23
CA PRO A 326 -0.60 5.68 21.21
C PRO A 326 -2.02 5.89 20.71
N THR A 327 -2.84 4.87 20.85
CA THR A 327 -4.27 4.88 20.47
C THR A 327 -5.11 5.60 21.54
N ALA A 328 -6.37 5.91 21.22
CA ALA A 328 -7.31 6.46 22.19
C ALA A 328 -7.49 5.56 23.45
N GLU A 329 -7.35 4.24 23.30
CA GLU A 329 -7.39 3.29 24.41
C GLU A 329 -6.13 3.39 25.29
N ASP A 330 -4.95 3.53 24.68
CA ASP A 330 -3.68 3.75 25.39
C ASP A 330 -3.71 5.07 26.18
N MET A 331 -4.29 6.11 25.59
CA MET A 331 -4.47 7.42 26.23
C MET A 331 -5.45 7.34 27.42
N ALA A 332 -6.52 6.54 27.31
CA ALA A 332 -7.47 6.33 28.41
C ALA A 332 -6.89 5.48 29.54
N ALA A 333 -6.03 4.49 29.22
CA ALA A 333 -5.29 3.71 30.21
C ALA A 333 -4.27 4.58 30.96
N ALA A 334 -3.56 5.47 30.24
CA ALA A 334 -2.60 6.42 30.81
C ALA A 334 -3.22 7.43 31.79
N ALA A 335 -4.51 7.75 31.61
CA ALA A 335 -5.25 8.67 32.48
C ALA A 335 -5.45 8.14 33.92
N ASN A 336 -5.34 6.82 34.13
CA ASN A 336 -5.50 6.19 35.45
C ASN A 336 -4.16 5.92 36.16
N MET A 337 -3.03 6.28 35.56
CA MET A 337 -1.69 6.06 36.12
C MET A 337 -1.25 7.21 37.05
N THR A 338 -0.40 6.89 38.03
CA THR A 338 0.28 7.90 38.84
C THR A 338 1.26 8.72 37.98
N GLU A 339 1.62 9.91 38.44
CA GLU A 339 2.51 10.81 37.68
C GLU A 339 3.89 10.17 37.42
N GLU A 340 4.38 9.36 38.35
CA GLU A 340 5.66 8.66 38.25
C GLU A 340 5.58 7.50 37.25
N GLU A 341 4.55 6.65 37.33
CA GLU A 341 4.31 5.57 36.35
C GLU A 341 4.09 6.11 34.93
N ARG A 342 3.41 7.26 34.82
CA ARG A 342 3.19 7.92 33.53
C ARG A 342 4.49 8.45 32.95
N ARG A 343 5.38 9.02 33.78
CA ARG A 343 6.72 9.46 33.34
C ARG A 343 7.57 8.29 32.86
N ASP A 344 7.63 7.19 33.62
CA ASP A 344 8.39 6.00 33.24
C ASP A 344 7.89 5.37 31.94
N MET A 345 6.56 5.32 31.77
CA MET A 345 5.94 4.84 30.54
C MET A 345 6.28 5.75 29.35
N ILE A 346 6.14 7.08 29.49
CA ILE A 346 6.48 8.03 28.42
C ILE A 346 7.96 7.89 28.05
N GLN A 347 8.85 7.76 29.05
CA GLN A 347 10.27 7.59 28.81
C GLN A 347 10.58 6.30 28.05
N GLY A 348 9.98 5.16 28.42
CA GLY A 348 10.11 3.92 27.67
C GLY A 348 9.58 3.99 26.24
N MET A 349 8.49 4.74 26.00
CA MET A 349 7.95 4.98 24.66
C MET A 349 8.88 5.84 23.80
N VAL A 350 9.50 6.86 24.39
CA VAL A 350 10.47 7.74 23.72
C VAL A 350 11.76 6.98 23.40
N ASP A 351 12.23 6.12 24.30
CA ASP A 351 13.40 5.26 24.07
C ASP A 351 13.13 4.21 22.98
N GLY A 352 11.94 3.63 22.96
CA GLY A 352 11.51 2.72 21.90
C GLY A 352 11.41 3.40 20.53
N LEU A 353 10.93 4.64 20.48
CA LEU A 353 10.94 5.45 19.27
C LEU A 353 12.37 5.74 18.80
N ALA A 354 13.27 6.11 19.72
CA ALA A 354 14.67 6.35 19.39
C ALA A 354 15.38 5.09 18.85
N ALA A 355 15.12 3.92 19.44
CA ALA A 355 15.66 2.65 18.95
C ALA A 355 15.14 2.31 17.54
N ARG A 356 13.84 2.52 17.28
CA ARG A 356 13.26 2.29 15.96
C ARG A 356 13.85 3.22 14.90
N LEU A 357 14.05 4.50 15.22
CA LEU A 357 14.65 5.47 14.30
C LEU A 357 16.13 5.22 14.05
N ALA A 358 16.81 4.49 14.93
CA ALA A 358 18.15 3.99 14.66
C ALA A 358 18.13 2.85 13.61
N ASP A 359 17.07 2.03 13.59
CA ASP A 359 16.88 0.95 12.62
C ASP A 359 16.28 1.44 11.28
N ASP A 360 15.40 2.44 11.32
CA ASP A 360 14.84 3.13 10.15
C ASP A 360 15.06 4.66 10.26
N PRO A 361 16.23 5.16 9.82
CA PRO A 361 16.53 6.58 9.86
C PRO A 361 15.69 7.42 8.90
N SER A 362 14.98 6.81 7.95
CA SER A 362 14.26 7.53 6.90
C SER A 362 12.93 8.15 7.35
N ASP A 363 12.41 7.75 8.52
CA ASP A 363 11.18 8.26 9.12
C ASP A 363 11.35 9.68 9.68
N PHE A 364 11.20 10.67 8.81
CA PHE A 364 11.35 12.08 9.14
C PHE A 364 10.37 12.57 10.21
N ASP A 365 9.10 12.17 10.13
CA ASP A 365 8.07 12.56 11.10
C ASP A 365 8.35 11.97 12.49
N GLY A 366 8.89 10.75 12.52
CA GLY A 366 9.39 10.11 13.73
C GLY A 366 10.51 10.90 14.40
N TRP A 367 11.48 11.42 13.64
CA TRP A 367 12.54 12.28 14.18
C TRP A 367 12.01 13.59 14.80
N LEU A 368 11.07 14.26 14.14
CA LEU A 368 10.44 15.48 14.69
C LEU A 368 9.70 15.18 16.00
N ARG A 369 8.98 14.06 16.04
CA ARG A 369 8.26 13.61 17.23
C ARG A 369 9.22 13.25 18.37
N LEU A 370 10.33 12.58 18.08
CA LEU A 370 11.36 12.25 19.07
C LEU A 370 11.93 13.52 19.71
N ILE A 371 12.34 14.51 18.91
CA ILE A 371 12.89 15.79 19.39
C ILE A 371 11.91 16.50 20.33
N ARG A 372 10.64 16.62 19.92
CA ARG A 372 9.58 17.25 20.74
C ARG A 372 9.31 16.48 22.04
N SER A 373 9.25 15.15 21.96
CA SER A 373 8.97 14.30 23.13
C SER A 373 10.08 14.39 24.19
N ARG A 374 11.34 14.47 23.77
CA ARG A 374 12.48 14.64 24.67
C ARG A 374 12.49 16.01 25.35
N MET A 375 12.08 17.06 24.65
CA MET A 375 11.88 18.38 25.27
C MET A 375 10.77 18.40 26.33
N VAL A 376 9.67 17.66 26.10
CA VAL A 376 8.59 17.50 27.10
C VAL A 376 9.07 16.72 28.33
N LEU A 377 9.98 15.76 28.15
CA LEU A 377 10.63 15.01 29.22
C LEU A 377 11.77 15.76 29.93
N GLU A 378 12.02 17.03 29.55
CA GLU A 378 13.15 17.83 30.02
C GLU A 378 14.54 17.23 29.68
N ASP A 379 14.60 16.27 28.75
CA ASP A 379 15.82 15.66 28.22
C ASP A 379 16.38 16.47 27.05
N ARG A 380 16.95 17.63 27.37
CA ARG A 380 17.51 18.55 26.37
C ARG A 380 18.69 17.95 25.60
N ASP A 381 19.53 17.18 26.28
CA ASP A 381 20.71 16.55 25.67
C ASP A 381 20.29 15.47 24.66
N GLY A 382 19.28 14.66 25.01
CA GLY A 382 18.71 13.70 24.07
C GLY A 382 17.97 14.39 22.92
N ALA A 383 17.26 15.50 23.16
CA ALA A 383 16.61 16.27 22.09
C ALA A 383 17.65 16.82 21.09
N GLN A 384 18.77 17.34 21.59
CA GLN A 384 19.90 17.78 20.78
C GLN A 384 20.51 16.63 19.98
N ALA A 385 20.76 15.48 20.61
CA ALA A 385 21.30 14.31 19.93
C ALA A 385 20.36 13.76 18.83
N ALA A 386 19.04 13.81 19.05
CA ALA A 386 18.05 13.44 18.04
C ALA A 386 18.02 14.44 16.87
N LEU A 387 18.13 15.74 17.16
CA LEU A 387 18.25 16.78 16.15
C LEU A 387 19.52 16.60 15.31
N ASP A 388 20.65 16.31 15.94
CA ASP A 388 21.93 16.09 15.26
C ASP A 388 21.86 14.86 14.33
N ALA A 389 21.29 13.76 14.80
CA ALA A 389 21.08 12.54 14.01
C ALA A 389 20.14 12.77 12.83
N ALA A 390 19.01 13.46 13.05
CA ALA A 390 18.07 13.80 11.99
C ALA A 390 18.70 14.75 10.96
N ALA A 391 19.41 15.79 11.40
CA ALA A 391 20.08 16.73 10.50
C ALA A 391 21.18 16.06 9.66
N ALA A 392 21.90 15.09 10.23
CA ALA A 392 22.87 14.29 9.49
C ALA A 392 22.19 13.40 8.43
N GLN A 393 21.08 12.74 8.79
CA GLN A 393 20.34 11.86 7.91
C GLN A 393 19.68 12.60 6.73
N PHE A 394 19.12 13.78 6.99
CA PHE A 394 18.41 14.56 5.99
C PHE A 394 19.24 15.71 5.40
N ALA A 395 20.57 15.68 5.55
CA ALA A 395 21.46 16.76 5.12
C ALA A 395 21.31 17.14 3.63
N ALA A 396 20.95 16.18 2.78
CA ALA A 396 20.72 16.38 1.34
C ALA A 396 19.28 16.75 0.96
N ALA A 397 18.34 16.76 1.91
CA ALA A 397 16.91 16.97 1.69
C ALA A 397 16.48 18.40 2.12
N PRO A 398 16.23 19.33 1.18
CA PRO A 398 16.02 20.75 1.51
C PRO A 398 14.73 21.06 2.28
N PHE A 399 13.71 20.20 2.18
CA PHE A 399 12.45 20.36 2.89
C PHE A 399 12.55 19.88 4.36
N PRO A 400 13.02 18.64 4.63
CA PRO A 400 13.33 18.20 5.98
C PRO A 400 14.26 19.14 6.76
N MET A 401 15.33 19.63 6.13
CA MET A 401 16.28 20.55 6.79
C MET A 401 15.64 21.88 7.22
N ARG A 402 14.74 22.45 6.40
CA ARG A 402 14.01 23.67 6.76
C ARG A 402 13.11 23.45 7.97
N GLN A 403 12.44 22.31 8.03
CA GLN A 403 11.59 21.96 9.17
C GLN A 403 12.39 21.68 10.44
N LEU A 404 13.53 21.01 10.35
CA LEU A 404 14.44 20.79 11.49
C LEU A 404 15.01 22.11 12.02
N THR A 405 15.39 23.04 11.12
CA THR A 405 15.86 24.37 11.52
C THR A 405 14.77 25.18 12.23
N ALA A 406 13.54 25.16 11.71
CA ALA A 406 12.41 25.84 12.36
C ALA A 406 12.11 25.24 13.74
N LEU A 407 12.12 23.91 13.85
CA LEU A 407 11.89 23.21 15.11
C LEU A 407 13.00 23.49 16.13
N ALA A 408 14.27 23.51 15.71
CA ALA A 408 15.40 23.83 16.57
C ALA A 408 15.31 25.25 17.13
N GLN A 409 14.93 26.23 16.30
CA GLN A 409 14.70 27.61 16.75
C GLN A 409 13.54 27.72 17.73
N GLU A 410 12.42 27.03 17.47
CA GLU A 410 11.25 26.99 18.36
C GLU A 410 11.62 26.43 19.74
N LEU A 411 12.44 25.38 19.78
CA LEU A 411 12.80 24.66 20.99
C LEU A 411 14.09 25.17 21.67
N GLY A 412 14.77 26.15 21.07
CA GLY A 412 16.06 26.66 21.57
C GLY A 412 17.17 25.61 21.54
N LEU A 413 17.18 24.74 20.52
CA LEU A 413 18.22 23.75 20.25
C LEU A 413 19.19 24.30 19.18
N ASP A 414 20.44 23.86 19.23
CA ASP A 414 21.47 24.35 18.30
C ASP A 414 21.47 23.51 17.03
N MET A 415 21.34 24.14 15.85
CA MET A 415 21.48 23.40 14.59
C MET A 415 22.95 23.00 14.37
N PRO A 416 23.25 21.74 14.04
CA PRO A 416 24.59 21.36 13.66
C PRO A 416 25.02 22.12 12.40
N ALA A 417 26.27 22.59 12.39
CA ALA A 417 26.85 23.25 11.23
C ALA A 417 26.71 22.30 10.01
N PRO A 418 26.19 22.77 8.87
CA PRO A 418 25.89 21.88 7.77
C PRO A 418 27.17 21.21 7.27
N ALA A 419 27.20 19.88 7.32
CA ALA A 419 28.11 19.11 6.50
C ALA A 419 27.86 19.55 5.04
N ALA A 420 28.93 19.82 4.30
CA ALA A 420 28.87 20.37 2.95
C ALA A 420 28.18 19.40 1.98
N ALA A 421 26.85 19.35 2.01
CA ALA A 421 25.98 18.69 1.05
C ALA A 421 25.47 19.75 0.08
N SER A 422 25.95 19.65 -1.15
CA SER A 422 25.87 20.64 -2.22
C SER A 422 24.53 20.62 -2.94
N THR A 423 23.43 20.89 -2.23
CA THR A 423 22.10 21.17 -2.80
C THR A 423 21.47 22.37 -2.10
N ARG A 424 22.12 23.54 -2.19
CA ARG A 424 21.53 24.80 -1.74
C ARG A 424 21.18 25.70 -2.91
N GLY A 425 19.88 25.87 -3.14
CA GLY A 425 19.35 27.21 -3.37
C GLY A 425 19.46 28.02 -2.06
N PRO A 426 19.42 29.36 -2.13
CA PRO A 426 19.63 30.23 -0.98
C PRO A 426 18.61 29.94 0.14
N SER A 427 19.09 29.86 1.38
CA SER A 427 18.25 29.72 2.58
C SER A 427 17.37 30.95 2.78
N GLN A 428 16.34 30.88 3.63
CA GLN A 428 15.52 32.06 3.96
C GLN A 428 16.36 33.20 4.56
N GLU A 429 17.43 32.86 5.27
CA GLU A 429 18.38 33.82 5.83
C GLU A 429 19.25 34.45 4.73
N ASP A 430 19.67 33.68 3.73
CA ASP A 430 20.36 34.21 2.53
C ASP A 430 19.44 35.13 1.71
N VAL A 431 18.15 34.80 1.60
CA VAL A 431 17.16 35.63 0.92
C VAL A 431 16.89 36.92 1.70
N ALA A 432 16.83 36.87 3.02
CA ALA A 432 16.68 38.05 3.87
C ALA A 432 17.92 38.94 3.83
N ALA A 433 19.12 38.36 3.90
CA ALA A 433 20.38 39.08 3.73
C ALA A 433 20.47 39.74 2.34
N ALA A 434 19.99 39.06 1.29
CA ALA A 434 19.94 39.60 -0.06
C ALA A 434 18.97 40.78 -0.24
N GLN A 435 17.94 40.90 0.62
CA GLN A 435 17.01 42.05 0.59
C GLN A 435 17.69 43.35 1.04
N ASP A 436 18.67 43.24 1.95
CA ASP A 436 19.44 44.38 2.46
C ASP A 436 20.66 44.74 1.58
N MET A 437 21.02 43.89 0.62
CA MET A 437 22.09 44.14 -0.35
C MET A 437 21.68 45.16 -1.41
N THR A 438 22.66 45.93 -1.91
CA THR A 438 22.46 46.77 -3.07
C THR A 438 22.15 45.92 -4.31
N ALA A 439 21.51 46.51 -5.33
CA ALA A 439 21.16 45.80 -6.55
C ALA A 439 22.39 45.23 -7.29
N GLU A 440 23.55 45.86 -7.14
CA GLU A 440 24.83 45.43 -7.72
C GLU A 440 25.39 44.22 -6.96
N GLU A 441 25.49 44.30 -5.63
CA GLU A 441 25.96 43.17 -4.80
C GLU A 441 25.04 41.95 -4.91
N ARG A 442 23.72 42.17 -4.99
CA ARG A 442 22.75 41.10 -5.22
C ARG A 442 22.95 40.44 -6.58
N ARG A 443 23.29 41.22 -7.62
CA ARG A 443 23.59 40.68 -8.96
C ARG A 443 24.85 39.83 -8.93
N ASP A 444 25.94 40.32 -8.34
CA ASP A 444 27.21 39.59 -8.23
C ASP A 444 27.05 38.28 -7.45
N MET A 445 26.24 38.30 -6.39
CA MET A 445 25.91 37.10 -5.62
C MET A 445 25.14 36.08 -6.47
N ILE A 446 24.12 36.52 -7.23
CA ILE A 446 23.35 35.63 -8.12
C ILE A 446 24.26 35.08 -9.22
N GLU A 447 25.12 35.89 -9.83
CA GLU A 447 26.08 35.44 -10.84
C GLU A 447 27.06 34.40 -10.29
N GLY A 448 27.56 34.59 -9.06
CA GLY A 448 28.40 33.61 -8.38
C GLY A 448 27.69 32.27 -8.11
N MET A 449 26.44 32.32 -7.63
CA MET A 449 25.63 31.12 -7.40
C MET A 449 25.38 30.34 -8.70
N VAL A 450 25.04 31.06 -9.78
CA VAL A 450 24.80 30.46 -11.10
C VAL A 450 26.09 29.89 -11.70
N GLY A 451 27.22 30.58 -11.53
CA GLY A 451 28.54 30.07 -11.94
C GLY A 451 28.94 28.78 -11.22
N GLY A 452 28.68 28.70 -9.91
CA GLY A 452 28.91 27.47 -9.13
C GLY A 452 28.00 26.32 -9.53
N LEU A 453 26.75 26.60 -9.89
CA LEU A 453 25.84 25.60 -10.47
C LEU A 453 26.36 25.11 -11.83
N ALA A 454 26.78 26.00 -12.71
CA ALA A 454 27.32 25.65 -14.03
C ALA A 454 28.56 24.74 -13.91
N ALA A 455 29.54 25.10 -13.07
CA ALA A 455 30.74 24.29 -12.86
C ALA A 455 30.43 22.87 -12.35
N ARG A 456 29.45 22.73 -11.44
CA ARG A 456 29.03 21.42 -10.92
C ARG A 456 28.41 20.54 -12.01
N LEU A 457 27.65 21.14 -12.91
CA LEU A 457 26.97 20.41 -13.99
C LEU A 457 27.95 19.97 -15.08
N GLU A 458 29.11 20.64 -15.20
CA GLU A 458 30.22 20.10 -16.01
C GLU A 458 30.80 18.81 -15.41
N GLU A 459 30.84 18.71 -14.07
CA GLU A 459 31.28 17.50 -13.36
C GLU A 459 30.20 16.41 -13.32
N ASN A 460 28.93 16.80 -13.35
CA ASN A 460 27.76 15.91 -13.29
C ASN A 460 26.83 16.16 -14.49
N PRO A 461 27.21 15.73 -15.70
CA PRO A 461 26.52 16.09 -16.93
C PRO A 461 25.12 15.47 -17.08
N ASP A 462 24.80 14.43 -16.31
CA ASP A 462 23.53 13.70 -16.41
C ASP A 462 22.41 14.29 -15.54
N ASP A 463 22.68 15.38 -14.80
CA ASP A 463 21.67 16.06 -13.97
C ASP A 463 20.71 16.93 -14.81
N LEU A 464 19.66 16.29 -15.32
CA LEU A 464 18.61 16.95 -16.11
C LEU A 464 17.98 18.15 -15.39
N GLN A 465 17.63 18.03 -14.11
CA GLN A 465 16.96 19.09 -13.38
C GLN A 465 17.90 20.28 -13.13
N GLY A 466 19.18 19.99 -12.87
CA GLY A 466 20.23 21.01 -12.78
C GLY A 466 20.37 21.81 -14.08
N TRP A 467 20.40 21.15 -15.24
CA TRP A 467 20.47 21.83 -16.54
C TRP A 467 19.23 22.70 -16.84
N ILE A 468 18.03 22.24 -16.48
CA ILE A 468 16.78 23.02 -16.61
C ILE A 468 16.85 24.27 -15.71
N MET A 469 17.24 24.10 -14.44
CA MET A 469 17.37 25.19 -13.48
C MET A 469 18.43 26.20 -13.92
N LEU A 470 19.57 25.73 -14.46
CA LEU A 470 20.62 26.59 -14.98
C LEU A 470 20.13 27.43 -16.16
N GLY A 471 19.40 26.82 -17.10
CA GLY A 471 18.80 27.52 -18.24
C GLY A 471 17.81 28.62 -17.81
N ARG A 472 16.93 28.32 -16.85
CA ARG A 472 16.00 29.31 -16.28
C ARG A 472 16.72 30.43 -15.54
N SER A 473 17.79 30.10 -14.81
CA SER A 473 18.60 31.08 -14.08
C SER A 473 19.31 32.05 -15.03
N TYR A 474 19.91 31.54 -16.11
CA TYR A 474 20.50 32.38 -17.15
C TYR A 474 19.46 33.25 -17.87
N THR A 475 18.23 32.75 -18.05
CA THR A 475 17.13 33.53 -18.62
C THR A 475 16.80 34.75 -17.77
N VAL A 476 16.68 34.58 -16.44
CA VAL A 476 16.43 35.68 -15.49
C VAL A 476 17.57 36.70 -15.50
N LEU A 477 18.81 36.23 -15.67
CA LEU A 477 20.00 37.09 -15.80
C LEU A 477 20.13 37.77 -17.17
N GLY A 478 19.25 37.47 -18.13
CA GLY A 478 19.34 38.00 -19.50
C GLY A 478 20.47 37.39 -20.33
N ARG A 479 21.12 36.33 -19.84
CA ARG A 479 22.21 35.61 -20.51
C ARG A 479 21.63 34.55 -21.44
N LEU A 480 21.00 35.01 -22.52
CA LEU A 480 20.20 34.15 -23.41
C LEU A 480 21.04 33.07 -24.12
N ASP A 481 22.28 33.37 -24.49
CA ASP A 481 23.20 32.40 -25.11
C ASP A 481 23.53 31.23 -24.17
N ASP A 482 23.80 31.54 -22.91
CA ASP A 482 24.08 30.52 -21.89
C ASP A 482 22.81 29.74 -21.51
N ALA A 483 21.65 30.40 -21.53
CA ALA A 483 20.36 29.75 -21.31
C ALA A 483 20.06 28.72 -22.40
N ASP A 484 20.27 29.05 -23.69
CA ASP A 484 20.11 28.10 -24.79
C ASP A 484 21.08 26.92 -24.64
N ALA A 485 22.35 27.18 -24.31
CA ALA A 485 23.35 26.13 -24.13
C ALA A 485 22.96 25.14 -23.00
N ALA A 486 22.48 25.64 -21.86
CA ALA A 486 22.02 24.81 -20.76
C ALA A 486 20.76 24.00 -21.12
N LEU A 487 19.77 24.63 -21.77
CA LEU A 487 18.56 23.94 -22.22
C LEU A 487 18.81 22.97 -23.38
N ALA A 488 19.85 23.19 -24.18
CA ALA A 488 20.31 22.24 -25.19
C ALA A 488 20.79 20.94 -24.52
N ARG A 489 21.62 21.04 -23.47
CA ARG A 489 22.02 19.86 -22.66
C ARG A 489 20.83 19.16 -22.02
N ALA A 490 19.90 19.91 -21.45
CA ALA A 490 18.66 19.34 -20.91
C ALA A 490 17.84 18.62 -21.99
N SER A 491 17.78 19.16 -23.21
CA SER A 491 17.07 18.56 -24.34
C SER A 491 17.79 17.32 -24.92
N ASP A 492 19.11 17.21 -24.76
CA ASP A 492 19.84 16.00 -25.13
C ASP A 492 19.53 14.84 -24.17
N LEU A 493 19.41 15.14 -22.87
CA LEU A 493 19.04 14.17 -21.83
C LEU A 493 17.55 13.76 -21.90
N ALA A 494 16.66 14.72 -22.18
CA ALA A 494 15.21 14.51 -22.26
C ALA A 494 14.64 14.96 -23.63
N PRO A 495 14.97 14.23 -24.72
CA PRO A 495 14.68 14.66 -26.09
C PRO A 495 13.19 14.81 -26.43
N ASN A 496 12.31 14.15 -25.68
CA ASN A 496 10.87 14.18 -25.91
C ASN A 496 10.11 14.95 -24.83
N ASN A 497 10.79 15.76 -24.00
CA ASN A 497 10.12 16.62 -23.03
C ASN A 497 9.64 17.92 -23.72
N PRO A 498 8.32 18.15 -23.86
CA PRO A 498 7.80 19.32 -24.57
C PRO A 498 8.12 20.65 -23.89
N GLU A 499 8.21 20.69 -22.55
CA GLU A 499 8.48 21.94 -21.81
C GLU A 499 9.87 22.49 -22.12
N ILE A 500 10.90 21.62 -22.14
CA ILE A 500 12.28 22.01 -22.44
C ILE A 500 12.39 22.54 -23.87
N LEU A 501 11.72 21.87 -24.82
CA LEU A 501 11.70 22.28 -26.22
C LEU A 501 11.00 23.62 -26.41
N ILE A 502 9.90 23.87 -25.68
CA ILE A 502 9.19 25.16 -25.67
C ILE A 502 10.08 26.25 -25.07
N ASP A 503 10.64 26.04 -23.88
CA ASP A 503 11.50 27.01 -23.19
C ASP A 503 12.69 27.38 -24.09
N ARG A 504 13.35 26.40 -24.69
CA ARG A 504 14.46 26.64 -25.63
C ARG A 504 14.01 27.42 -26.88
N ALA A 505 12.86 27.09 -27.45
CA ALA A 505 12.31 27.82 -28.58
C ALA A 505 11.99 29.30 -28.24
N ARG A 506 11.54 29.60 -27.01
CA ARG A 506 11.36 30.98 -26.54
C ARG A 506 12.69 31.72 -26.44
N ILE A 507 13.74 31.09 -25.91
CA ILE A 507 15.08 31.69 -25.81
C ILE A 507 15.64 32.03 -27.20
N LEU A 508 15.53 31.10 -28.15
CA LEU A 508 15.98 31.32 -29.53
C LEU A 508 15.28 32.52 -30.20
N ARG A 509 14.00 32.76 -29.87
CA ARG A 509 13.28 33.94 -30.36
C ARG A 509 13.70 35.21 -29.66
N ALA A 510 13.89 35.16 -28.34
CA ALA A 510 14.35 36.31 -27.58
C ALA A 510 15.71 36.80 -28.10
N GLN A 511 16.63 35.88 -28.41
CA GLN A 511 17.90 36.20 -29.08
C GLN A 511 17.70 36.84 -30.46
N ALA A 512 16.67 36.43 -31.19
CA ALA A 512 16.30 36.97 -32.51
C ALA A 512 15.34 38.17 -32.45
N GLY A 513 15.23 38.87 -31.30
CA GLY A 513 14.38 40.05 -31.16
C GLY A 513 12.89 39.72 -31.31
N GLU A 514 12.45 38.64 -30.66
CA GLU A 514 11.09 38.08 -30.69
C GLU A 514 10.63 37.49 -32.03
N GLN A 515 11.52 37.41 -33.02
CA GLN A 515 11.22 36.81 -34.31
C GLN A 515 11.33 35.28 -34.24
N GLN A 516 10.53 34.59 -35.07
CA GLN A 516 10.63 33.13 -35.20
C GLN A 516 11.89 32.78 -35.98
N THR A 517 12.69 31.86 -35.46
CA THR A 517 13.86 31.29 -36.14
C THR A 517 13.55 29.90 -36.72
N PRO A 518 14.26 29.43 -37.75
CA PRO A 518 14.11 28.06 -38.26
C PRO A 518 14.23 26.99 -37.18
N GLU A 519 15.15 27.17 -36.22
CA GLU A 519 15.37 26.29 -35.09
C GLU A 519 14.20 26.31 -34.11
N SER A 520 13.68 27.48 -33.75
CA SER A 520 12.51 27.60 -32.87
C SER A 520 11.26 26.95 -33.50
N VAL A 521 11.08 27.07 -34.82
CA VAL A 521 10.02 26.40 -35.56
C VAL A 521 10.22 24.89 -35.59
N ALA A 522 11.45 24.41 -35.78
CA ALA A 522 11.76 22.98 -35.75
C ALA A 522 11.45 22.36 -34.37
N LEU A 523 11.80 23.05 -33.28
CA LEU A 523 11.48 22.65 -31.91
C LEU A 523 9.96 22.59 -31.70
N MET A 524 9.22 23.62 -32.11
CA MET A 524 7.75 23.65 -31.97
C MET A 524 7.04 22.59 -32.83
N ARG A 525 7.56 22.24 -34.01
CA ARG A 525 7.07 21.07 -34.78
C ARG A 525 7.34 19.75 -34.07
N ARG A 526 8.43 19.65 -33.31
CA ARG A 526 8.70 18.48 -32.48
C ARG A 526 7.73 18.40 -31.30
N VAL A 527 7.46 19.53 -30.66
CA VAL A 527 6.45 19.65 -29.60
C VAL A 527 5.08 19.24 -30.12
N GLU A 528 4.67 19.69 -31.32
CA GLU A 528 3.39 19.29 -31.93
C GLU A 528 3.29 17.77 -32.14
N LYS A 529 4.39 17.11 -32.52
CA LYS A 529 4.40 15.64 -32.66
C LYS A 529 4.25 14.91 -31.33
N ILE A 530 4.83 15.46 -30.25
CA ILE A 530 4.81 14.87 -28.91
C ILE A 530 3.47 15.15 -28.20
N ALA A 531 2.99 16.40 -28.31
CA ALA A 531 1.79 16.92 -27.69
C ALA A 531 0.94 17.66 -28.74
N PRO A 532 0.12 16.93 -29.54
CA PRO A 532 -0.63 17.50 -30.67
C PRO A 532 -1.67 18.57 -30.33
N GLY A 533 -2.05 18.65 -29.05
CA GLY A 533 -2.97 19.64 -28.49
C GLY A 533 -2.27 20.78 -27.72
N ASN A 534 -0.94 20.88 -27.74
CA ASN A 534 -0.25 21.96 -27.05
C ASN A 534 -0.56 23.31 -27.74
N ILE A 535 -1.32 24.15 -27.03
CA ILE A 535 -1.88 25.39 -27.57
C ILE A 535 -0.77 26.35 -28.04
N GLU A 536 0.32 26.46 -27.29
CA GLU A 536 1.43 27.36 -27.63
C GLU A 536 2.14 26.92 -28.91
N ALA A 537 2.43 25.63 -29.07
CA ALA A 537 3.02 25.09 -30.29
C ALA A 537 2.08 25.27 -31.50
N LEU A 538 0.78 25.02 -31.33
CA LEU A 538 -0.22 25.21 -32.39
C LEU A 538 -0.32 26.68 -32.81
N TRP A 539 -0.43 27.61 -31.85
CA TRP A 539 -0.43 29.04 -32.11
C TRP A 539 0.84 29.47 -32.85
N PHE A 540 1.99 29.01 -32.36
CA PHE A 540 3.30 29.33 -32.92
C PHE A 540 3.44 28.90 -34.38
N LEU A 541 3.09 27.65 -34.68
CA LEU A 541 3.14 27.10 -36.04
C LEU A 541 2.07 27.72 -36.94
N GLY A 542 0.93 28.12 -36.39
CA GLY A 542 -0.09 28.91 -37.09
C GLY A 542 0.46 30.26 -37.56
N LEU A 543 1.17 30.98 -36.68
CA LEU A 543 1.83 32.25 -37.04
C LEU A 543 2.95 32.05 -38.09
N ASP A 544 3.73 30.97 -37.98
CA ASP A 544 4.75 30.62 -38.99
C ASP A 544 4.09 30.37 -40.36
N ALA A 545 3.05 29.54 -40.42
CA ALA A 545 2.30 29.28 -41.63
C ALA A 545 1.66 30.56 -42.20
N TYR A 546 1.13 31.42 -41.34
CA TYR A 546 0.54 32.70 -41.73
C TYR A 546 1.60 33.63 -42.35
N ARG A 547 2.78 33.77 -41.75
CA ARG A 547 3.86 34.60 -42.30
C ARG A 547 4.37 34.10 -43.64
N ASN A 548 4.39 32.79 -43.84
CA ASN A 548 4.76 32.15 -45.09
C ASN A 548 3.60 32.06 -46.12
N GLU A 549 2.55 32.87 -45.95
CA GLU A 549 1.38 32.97 -46.85
C GLU A 549 0.56 31.66 -47.00
N ASN A 550 0.81 30.64 -46.19
CA ASN A 550 0.07 29.39 -46.17
C ASN A 550 -1.20 29.51 -45.31
N ARG A 551 -2.16 30.31 -45.80
CA ARG A 551 -3.38 30.70 -45.06
C ARG A 551 -4.23 29.51 -44.59
N ASP A 552 -4.37 28.48 -45.41
CA ASP A 552 -5.17 27.29 -45.06
C ASP A 552 -4.53 26.48 -43.93
N VAL A 553 -3.20 26.33 -43.98
CA VAL A 553 -2.43 25.65 -42.93
C VAL A 553 -2.47 26.45 -41.64
N ALA A 554 -2.32 27.78 -41.73
CA ALA A 554 -2.43 28.66 -40.58
C ALA A 554 -3.80 28.54 -39.90
N ARG A 555 -4.89 28.58 -40.67
CA ARG A 555 -6.25 28.41 -40.16
C ARG A 555 -6.42 27.07 -39.44
N SER A 556 -5.94 25.97 -40.03
CA SER A 556 -5.98 24.64 -39.41
C SER A 556 -5.30 24.60 -38.03
N TYR A 557 -4.12 25.21 -37.90
CA TYR A 557 -3.43 25.30 -36.61
C TYR A 557 -4.21 26.12 -35.58
N PHE A 558 -4.74 27.27 -35.99
CA PHE A 558 -5.51 28.13 -35.10
C PHE A 558 -6.83 27.50 -34.63
N GLU A 559 -7.53 26.79 -35.51
CA GLU A 559 -8.74 26.04 -35.17
C GLU A 559 -8.44 24.92 -34.17
N ARG A 560 -7.33 24.19 -34.35
CA ARG A 560 -6.86 23.20 -33.38
C ARG A 560 -6.50 23.82 -32.04
N ALA A 561 -5.87 24.99 -32.03
CA ALA A 561 -5.54 25.72 -30.80
C ALA A 561 -6.81 26.13 -30.03
N LEU A 562 -7.84 26.62 -30.73
CA LEU A 562 -9.14 26.94 -30.14
C LEU A 562 -9.87 25.70 -29.62
N ALA A 563 -9.79 24.58 -30.33
CA ALA A 563 -10.42 23.32 -29.94
C ALA A 563 -9.76 22.69 -28.69
N ALA A 564 -8.49 23.00 -28.43
CA ALA A 564 -7.78 22.58 -27.22
C ALA A 564 -8.14 23.40 -25.96
N LEU A 565 -8.87 24.52 -26.13
CA LEU A 565 -9.35 25.35 -25.02
C LEU A 565 -10.83 25.08 -24.69
N PRO A 566 -11.24 25.19 -23.42
CA PRO A 566 -12.65 25.04 -23.03
C PRO A 566 -13.56 26.02 -23.80
N PRO A 567 -14.77 25.60 -24.24
CA PRO A 567 -15.64 26.42 -25.11
C PRO A 567 -16.02 27.80 -24.57
N GLU A 568 -16.18 27.94 -23.26
CA GLU A 568 -16.63 29.17 -22.58
C GLU A 568 -15.48 29.88 -21.84
N SER A 569 -14.22 29.56 -22.17
CA SER A 569 -13.06 30.14 -21.49
C SER A 569 -12.73 31.56 -22.00
N PRO A 570 -12.38 32.52 -21.13
CA PRO A 570 -11.92 33.86 -21.54
C PRO A 570 -10.71 33.82 -22.48
N GLU A 571 -9.83 32.85 -22.30
CA GLU A 571 -8.63 32.63 -23.12
C GLU A 571 -9.01 32.24 -24.54
N ARG A 572 -10.00 31.36 -24.70
CA ARG A 572 -10.53 30.97 -26.02
C ARG A 572 -11.12 32.18 -26.74
N ALA A 573 -11.95 32.97 -26.05
CA ALA A 573 -12.54 34.17 -26.63
C ALA A 573 -11.47 35.20 -27.06
N SER A 574 -10.42 35.36 -26.25
CA SER A 574 -9.28 36.24 -26.56
C SER A 574 -8.49 35.76 -27.77
N LEU A 575 -8.19 34.46 -27.82
CA LEU A 575 -7.49 33.83 -28.94
C LEU A 575 -8.30 33.93 -30.24
N GLU A 576 -9.61 33.69 -30.18
CA GLU A 576 -10.51 33.81 -31.33
C GLU A 576 -10.56 35.24 -31.88
N ALA A 577 -10.61 36.24 -30.99
CA ALA A 577 -10.55 37.65 -31.38
C ALA A 577 -9.23 37.99 -32.08
N GLU A 578 -8.10 37.46 -31.61
CA GLU A 578 -6.79 37.69 -32.20
C GLU A 578 -6.64 37.01 -33.58
N ILE A 579 -7.11 35.77 -33.71
CA ILE A 579 -7.20 35.07 -35.01
C ILE A 579 -8.04 35.89 -35.99
N ASN A 580 -9.22 36.34 -35.57
CA ASN A 580 -10.09 37.16 -36.42
C ASN A 580 -9.42 38.46 -36.87
N ARG A 581 -8.68 39.13 -35.98
CA ARG A 581 -7.90 40.32 -36.32
C ARG A 581 -6.84 40.01 -37.39
N LEU A 582 -6.06 38.95 -37.21
CA LEU A 582 -5.02 38.53 -38.14
C LEU A 582 -5.58 38.28 -39.56
N PHE A 583 -6.74 37.65 -39.70
CA PHE A 583 -7.34 37.41 -41.02
C PHE A 583 -8.13 38.59 -41.59
N ALA A 584 -8.55 39.55 -40.75
CA ALA A 584 -9.22 40.76 -41.20
C ALA A 584 -8.26 41.76 -41.87
N GLU A 585 -7.04 41.91 -41.35
CA GLU A 585 -6.02 42.84 -41.87
C GLU A 585 -5.60 42.51 -43.32
N THR A 586 -5.73 41.26 -43.76
CA THR A 586 -5.42 40.81 -45.13
C THR A 586 -6.46 41.17 -46.19
N VAL A 587 -7.67 41.61 -45.82
CA VAL A 587 -8.73 41.97 -46.79
C VAL A 587 -8.66 43.46 -47.19
N GLY A 588 -7.85 44.26 -46.49
CA GLY A 588 -7.80 45.72 -46.63
C GLY A 588 -6.59 46.31 -47.37
N ASN A 589 -5.68 45.50 -47.93
CA ASN A 589 -4.50 45.96 -48.68
C ASN A 589 -4.51 45.50 -50.14
#